data_AF-A0A7K4FRG2-F1
#
_entry.id   AF-A0A7K4FRG2-F1
#
_cell.length_a   1.000
_cell.length_b   1.000
_cell.length_c   1.000
_cell.angle_alpha   90.00
_cell.angle_beta   90.00
_cell.angle_gamma   90.00
#
_symmetry.space_group_name_H-M   'P 1'
#
loop_
_entity.id
_entity.type
_entity.pdbx_description
1 polymer ?
#
loop_
_entity_poly.entity_id
_entity_poly.type
_entity_poly.pdbx_seq_one_letter_code
_entity_poly.pdbx_strand_id
1 'polypeptide(L)'
;RLITSYLPPKSTVESPLQIYIPAEVQYLVTINGNSTWYNKGSSIALNANVPIYMVGKFVGTYNISPGGEITVNSPVNEKLVESINILFVGGVITVVTILMATIVIFLYKQKK
;
A
#
# COMPACT_ATOMS: atom_id res chain seq x y z
N ARG A 1 55.10 48.23 28.26
CA ARG A 1 55.64 47.50 27.08
C ARG A 1 54.58 47.59 25.99
N LEU A 2 54.80 48.42 24.96
CA LEU A 2 53.82 48.67 23.90
C LEU A 2 53.99 47.63 22.80
N ILE A 3 52.96 46.85 22.46
CA ILE A 3 52.98 45.94 21.31
C ILE A 3 52.51 46.75 20.10
N THR A 4 53.40 46.99 19.13
CA THR A 4 53.15 47.98 18.05
C THR A 4 52.64 47.37 16.74
N SER A 5 52.46 46.05 16.66
CA SER A 5 51.86 45.40 15.49
C SER A 5 51.44 43.97 15.81
N TYR A 6 50.20 43.62 15.43
CA TYR A 6 49.70 42.24 15.41
C TYR A 6 49.53 41.82 13.96
N LEU A 7 50.25 40.77 13.55
CA LEU A 7 50.06 40.16 12.23
C LEU A 7 48.94 39.13 12.36
N PRO A 8 47.82 39.25 11.65
CA PRO A 8 46.76 38.27 11.75
C PRO A 8 47.28 36.91 11.28
N PRO A 9 46.96 35.80 11.97
CA PRO A 9 47.35 34.47 11.53
C PRO A 9 46.81 34.23 10.11
N LYS A 10 47.70 33.91 9.17
CA LYS A 10 47.34 33.47 7.82
C LYS A 10 46.97 32.00 7.87
N SER A 11 45.71 31.67 7.58
CA SER A 11 45.27 30.30 7.36
C SER A 11 45.28 30.01 5.87
N THR A 12 46.18 29.14 5.45
CA THR A 12 46.26 28.67 4.06
C THR A 12 45.43 27.40 3.93
N VAL A 13 44.56 27.32 2.93
CA VAL A 13 43.84 26.07 2.61
C VAL A 13 44.83 25.15 1.90
N GLU A 14 45.38 24.18 2.62
CA GLU A 14 46.48 23.33 2.10
C GLU A 14 46.00 22.24 1.14
N SER A 15 44.69 21.95 1.08
CA SER A 15 44.12 20.96 0.16
C SER A 15 42.61 21.13 -0.01
N PRO A 16 42.04 20.70 -1.15
CA PRO A 16 40.60 20.70 -1.37
C PRO A 16 39.88 19.74 -0.40
N LEU A 17 38.77 20.21 0.17
CA LEU A 17 37.90 19.41 1.02
C LEU A 17 37.08 18.43 0.16
N GLN A 18 37.19 17.13 0.40
CA GLN A 18 36.31 16.14 -0.22
C GLN A 18 35.03 16.02 0.60
N ILE A 19 33.93 16.52 0.05
CA ILE A 19 32.60 16.41 0.67
C ILE A 19 31.94 15.13 0.16
N TYR A 20 31.75 14.16 1.05
CA TYR A 20 30.92 12.98 0.80
C TYR A 20 29.48 13.29 1.22
N ILE A 21 28.55 13.27 0.27
CA ILE A 21 27.12 13.45 0.52
C ILE A 21 26.46 12.07 0.35
N PRO A 22 26.14 11.35 1.43
CA PRO A 22 25.37 10.11 1.31
C PRO A 22 23.97 10.46 0.81
N ALA A 23 23.62 9.97 -0.37
CA ALA A 23 22.28 10.09 -0.93
C ALA A 23 21.58 8.73 -0.85
N GLU A 24 20.38 8.72 -0.27
CA GLU A 24 19.52 7.55 -0.29
C GLU A 24 18.58 7.60 -1.51
N VAL A 25 18.51 6.50 -2.25
CA VAL A 25 17.59 6.40 -3.38
C VAL A 25 16.19 6.23 -2.86
N GLN A 26 15.27 7.10 -3.30
CA GLN A 26 13.85 7.05 -2.97
C GLN A 26 13.00 6.89 -4.22
N TYR A 27 11.84 6.26 -4.06
CA TYR A 27 10.84 6.14 -5.09
C TYR A 27 9.49 6.67 -4.61
N LEU A 28 8.76 7.30 -5.53
CA LEU A 28 7.40 7.74 -5.30
C LEU A 28 6.47 6.52 -5.35
N VAL A 29 5.72 6.33 -4.28
CA VAL A 29 4.70 5.30 -4.15
C VAL A 29 3.35 5.98 -4.08
N THR A 30 2.47 5.68 -5.03
CA THR A 30 1.11 6.20 -5.09
C THR A 30 0.14 5.05 -4.85
N ILE A 31 -0.63 5.12 -3.76
CA ILE A 31 -1.64 4.12 -3.42
C ILE A 31 -2.98 4.85 -3.32
N ASN A 32 -3.96 4.46 -4.14
CA ASN A 32 -5.28 5.09 -4.20
C ASN A 32 -5.25 6.61 -4.44
N GLY A 33 -4.24 7.10 -5.18
CA GLY A 33 -4.03 8.51 -5.45
C GLY A 33 -3.27 9.28 -4.36
N ASN A 34 -2.95 8.66 -3.23
CA ASN A 34 -2.09 9.25 -2.20
C ASN A 34 -0.64 8.89 -2.47
N SER A 35 0.22 9.91 -2.64
CA SER A 35 1.63 9.72 -2.97
C SER A 35 2.55 10.01 -1.79
N THR A 36 3.48 9.08 -1.52
CA THR A 36 4.48 9.19 -0.47
C THR A 36 5.83 8.67 -0.99
N TRP A 37 6.93 9.29 -0.57
CA TRP A 37 8.28 8.84 -0.92
C TRP A 37 8.75 7.76 0.06
N TYR A 38 9.34 6.70 -0.48
CA TYR A 38 9.92 5.62 0.31
C TYR A 38 11.35 5.33 -0.15
N ASN A 39 12.21 4.99 0.81
CA ASN A 39 13.56 4.53 0.54
C ASN A 39 13.52 3.23 -0.27
N LYS A 40 14.48 3.06 -1.19
CA LYS A 40 14.66 1.82 -1.94
C LYS A 40 14.82 0.65 -0.98
N GLY A 41 14.09 -0.43 -1.23
CA GLY A 41 14.06 -1.63 -0.39
C GLY A 41 13.07 -1.56 0.78
N SER A 42 12.36 -0.44 0.96
CA SER A 42 11.27 -0.36 1.96
C SER A 42 10.18 -1.37 1.64
N SER A 43 9.57 -1.93 2.68
CA SER A 43 8.46 -2.86 2.56
C SER A 43 7.15 -2.19 2.96
N ILE A 44 6.11 -2.34 2.14
CA ILE A 44 4.81 -1.71 2.34
C ILE A 44 3.72 -2.78 2.25
N ALA A 45 2.89 -2.87 3.28
CA ALA A 45 1.68 -3.68 3.26
C ALA A 45 0.53 -2.91 2.59
N LEU A 46 -0.07 -3.49 1.55
CA LEU A 46 -1.23 -2.91 0.88
C LEU A 46 -2.51 -3.46 1.50
N ASN A 47 -3.01 -2.77 2.52
CA ASN A 47 -4.21 -3.17 3.23
C ASN A 47 -5.44 -2.41 2.73
N ALA A 48 -6.57 -3.10 2.63
CA ALA A 48 -7.86 -2.52 2.32
C ALA A 48 -8.95 -3.23 3.13
N ASN A 49 -9.93 -2.47 3.61
CA ASN A 49 -11.11 -3.03 4.27
C ASN A 49 -12.20 -3.27 3.24
N VAL A 50 -12.30 -4.51 2.74
CA VAL A 50 -13.24 -4.90 1.69
C VAL A 50 -14.36 -5.76 2.31
N PRO A 51 -15.65 -5.45 2.07
CA PRO A 51 -16.75 -6.28 2.55
C PRO A 51 -16.70 -7.71 2.02
N ILE A 52 -17.21 -8.68 2.79
CA ILE A 52 -17.15 -10.12 2.45
C ILE A 52 -17.87 -10.50 1.14
N TYR A 53 -18.84 -9.69 0.70
CA TYR A 53 -19.56 -9.87 -0.56
C TYR A 53 -18.83 -9.26 -1.77
N MET A 54 -17.65 -8.69 -1.55
CA MET A 54 -16.77 -8.14 -2.57
C MET A 54 -15.39 -8.82 -2.52
N VAL A 55 -14.65 -8.67 -3.62
CA VAL A 55 -13.24 -9.01 -3.73
C VAL A 55 -12.51 -7.75 -4.14
N GLY A 56 -11.51 -7.35 -3.35
CA GLY A 56 -10.62 -6.25 -3.67
C GLY A 56 -9.35 -6.76 -4.34
N LYS A 57 -8.80 -5.96 -5.24
CA LYS A 57 -7.50 -6.17 -5.85
C LYS A 57 -6.83 -4.82 -6.06
N PHE A 58 -5.58 -4.68 -5.61
CA PHE A 58 -4.76 -3.56 -6.05
C PHE A 58 -4.33 -3.83 -7.49
N VAL A 59 -4.58 -2.86 -8.37
CA VAL A 59 -4.26 -2.92 -9.80
C VAL A 59 -3.30 -1.78 -10.13
N GLY A 60 -2.22 -2.13 -10.83
CA GLY A 60 -1.11 -1.19 -11.04
C GLY A 60 0.20 -1.90 -11.33
N THR A 61 1.24 -1.56 -10.56
CA THR A 61 2.61 -2.06 -10.72
C THR A 61 2.75 -3.56 -10.38
N TYR A 62 2.27 -3.99 -9.21
CA TYR A 62 2.41 -5.33 -8.64
C TYR A 62 1.13 -6.18 -8.77
N ASN A 63 -0.05 -5.56 -8.87
CA ASN A 63 -1.32 -6.26 -9.09
C ASN A 63 -1.69 -7.32 -8.02
N ILE A 64 -1.58 -6.97 -6.74
CA ILE A 64 -1.73 -7.90 -5.62
C ILE A 64 -3.09 -7.80 -4.90
N SER A 65 -3.48 -8.87 -4.22
CA SER A 65 -4.65 -8.86 -3.33
C SER A 65 -4.38 -8.02 -2.07
N PRO A 66 -5.40 -7.38 -1.47
CA PRO A 66 -5.27 -6.73 -0.18
C PRO A 66 -4.68 -7.64 0.89
N GLY A 67 -3.80 -7.09 1.74
CA GLY A 67 -3.03 -7.81 2.75
C GLY A 67 -1.68 -8.32 2.25
N GLY A 68 -1.37 -8.18 0.96
CA GLY A 68 -0.05 -8.46 0.43
C GLY A 68 0.97 -7.37 0.72
N GLU A 69 2.24 -7.74 0.66
CA GLU A 69 3.38 -6.85 0.92
C GLU A 69 4.19 -6.63 -0.37
N ILE A 70 4.65 -5.40 -0.60
CA ILE A 70 5.47 -5.02 -1.74
C ILE A 70 6.79 -4.40 -1.29
N THR A 71 7.86 -4.69 -2.03
CA THR A 71 9.18 -4.06 -1.82
C THR A 71 9.39 -2.93 -2.82
N VAL A 72 9.67 -1.73 -2.32
CA VAL A 72 9.84 -0.52 -3.14
C VAL A 72 11.22 -0.52 -3.83
N ASN A 73 11.27 -1.05 -5.05
CA ASN A 73 12.49 -1.08 -5.87
C ASN A 73 12.45 -0.13 -7.08
N SER A 74 11.29 0.47 -7.33
CA SER A 74 10.95 1.38 -8.42
C SER A 74 9.74 2.23 -8.02
N PRO A 75 9.37 3.26 -8.79
CA PRO A 75 8.11 3.95 -8.58
C PRO A 75 6.93 2.97 -8.61
N VAL A 76 6.00 3.15 -7.68
CA VAL A 76 4.84 2.27 -7.51
C VAL A 76 3.58 3.08 -7.72
N ASN A 77 2.65 2.55 -8.50
CA ASN A 77 1.30 3.09 -8.60
C ASN A 77 0.30 1.95 -8.45
N GLU A 78 -0.53 2.01 -7.43
CA GLU A 78 -1.52 1.00 -7.11
C GLU A 78 -2.87 1.64 -6.84
N LYS A 79 -3.93 1.00 -7.35
CA LYS A 79 -5.31 1.42 -7.11
C LYS A 79 -6.14 0.21 -6.70
N LEU A 80 -6.82 0.32 -5.57
CA LEU A 80 -7.81 -0.67 -5.15
C LEU A 80 -8.99 -0.65 -6.14
N VAL A 81 -9.27 -1.81 -6.70
CA VAL A 81 -10.44 -2.08 -7.53
C VAL A 81 -11.24 -3.17 -6.82
N GLU A 82 -12.52 -2.92 -6.63
CA GLU A 82 -13.45 -3.84 -5.98
C GLU A 82 -14.40 -4.43 -7.00
N SER A 83 -14.74 -5.70 -6.81
CA SER A 83 -15.66 -6.45 -7.65
C SER A 83 -16.56 -7.35 -6.81
N ILE A 84 -17.72 -7.73 -7.32
CA ILE A 84 -18.65 -8.59 -6.59
C ILE A 84 -18.05 -9.98 -6.42
N ASN A 85 -18.07 -10.52 -5.20
CA ASN A 85 -17.74 -11.92 -4.96
C ASN A 85 -18.92 -12.80 -5.38
N ILE A 86 -18.90 -13.24 -6.64
CA ILE A 86 -19.99 -14.05 -7.22
C ILE A 86 -20.17 -15.36 -6.47
N LEU A 87 -19.08 -15.97 -5.96
CA LEU A 87 -19.14 -17.22 -5.21
C LEU A 87 -19.87 -17.01 -3.88
N PHE A 88 -19.54 -15.94 -3.15
CA PHE A 88 -20.20 -15.62 -1.88
C PHE A 88 -21.66 -15.23 -2.10
N VAL A 89 -21.94 -14.28 -2.99
CA VAL A 89 -23.30 -13.79 -3.26
C VAL A 89 -24.18 -14.90 -3.84
N GLY A 90 -23.67 -15.67 -4.81
CA GLY A 90 -24.36 -16.83 -5.35
C GLY A 90 -24.62 -17.88 -4.28
N GLY A 91 -23.65 -18.17 -3.42
CA GLY A 91 -23.81 -19.05 -2.27
C GLY A 91 -24.96 -18.63 -1.36
N VAL A 92 -25.00 -17.35 -0.95
CA VAL A 92 -26.10 -16.82 -0.12
C VAL A 92 -27.46 -16.95 -0.82
N ILE A 93 -27.55 -16.61 -2.10
CA ILE A 93 -28.80 -16.74 -2.88
C ILE A 93 -29.25 -18.21 -2.93
N THR A 94 -28.34 -19.14 -3.21
CA THR A 94 -28.67 -20.58 -3.25
C THR A 94 -29.18 -21.09 -1.91
N VAL A 95 -28.54 -20.71 -0.80
CA VAL A 95 -29.00 -21.09 0.55
C VAL A 95 -30.38 -20.54 0.86
N VAL A 96 -30.63 -19.26 0.57
CA VAL A 96 -31.94 -18.61 0.80
C VAL A 96 -33.04 -19.27 -0.02
N THR A 97 -32.79 -19.55 -1.31
CA THR A 97 -33.78 -20.22 -2.17
C THR A 97 -34.11 -21.63 -1.70
N ILE A 98 -33.12 -22.41 -1.25
CA ILE A 98 -33.34 -23.74 -0.67
C ILE A 98 -34.18 -23.64 0.60
N LEU A 99 -33.87 -22.71 1.51
CA LEU A 99 -34.65 -22.51 2.74
C LEU A 99 -36.10 -22.10 2.45
N MET A 100 -36.33 -21.22 1.47
CA MET A 100 -37.68 -20.84 1.07
C MET A 100 -38.45 -22.05 0.50
N ALA A 101 -37.82 -22.86 -0.34
CA ALA A 101 -38.44 -24.06 -0.89
C ALA A 101 -38.80 -25.07 0.20
N THR A 102 -37.92 -25.31 1.18
CA THR A 102 -38.19 -26.24 2.29
C THR A 102 -39.33 -25.74 3.17
N ILE A 103 -39.39 -24.44 3.47
CA ILE A 103 -40.50 -23.82 4.22
C ILE A 103 -41.82 -24.01 3.47
N VAL A 104 -41.85 -23.72 2.16
CA VAL A 104 -43.07 -23.89 1.35
C VAL A 104 -43.53 -25.35 1.34
N ILE A 105 -42.62 -26.30 1.14
CA ILE A 105 -42.95 -27.74 1.16
C ILE A 105 -43.48 -28.15 2.54
N PHE A 106 -42.87 -27.67 3.62
CA PHE A 106 -43.30 -27.95 4.98
C PHE A 106 -44.70 -27.39 5.27
N LEU A 107 -44.96 -26.14 4.90
CA LEU A 107 -46.27 -25.51 5.05
C LEU A 107 -47.34 -26.21 4.21
N TYR A 108 -47.00 -26.64 2.99
CA TYR A 108 -47.90 -27.42 2.14
C TYR A 108 -48.25 -28.78 2.77
N LYS A 109 -47.27 -29.44 3.39
CA LYS A 109 -47.49 -30.70 4.12
C LYS A 109 -48.37 -30.53 5.37
N GLN A 110 -48.30 -29.42 6.10
CA GLN A 110 -49.17 -29.19 7.26
C GLN A 110 -50.63 -28.93 6.90
N LYS A 111 -50.90 -28.42 5.69
CA LYS A 111 -52.26 -28.13 5.22
C LYS A 111 -53.00 -29.36 4.66
N LYS A 112 -52.31 -30.49 4.50
CA LYS A 112 -52.84 -31.73 3.94
C LYS A 112 -52.94 -32.79 5.03
#